data_AF-N1ZZ27-F1
#
_entry.id   AF-N1ZZ27-F1
#
_cell.length_a   1.000
_cell.length_b   1.000
_cell.length_c   1.000
_cell.angle_alpha   90.00
_cell.angle_beta   90.00
_cell.angle_gamma   90.00
#
_symmetry.space_group_name_H-M   'P 1'
#
loop_
_entity.id
_entity.type
_entity.pdbx_description
1 polymer ?
#
loop_
_entity_poly.entity_id
_entity_poly.type
_entity_poly.pdbx_seq_one_letter_code
_entity_poly.pdbx_strand_id
1 'polypeptide(L)'
;MERMTGKETVKNMEHLVRLLHKEWERSGRTKAEVSIDITDKKEVGVKLAAEIQERQKQLETAGMDFKECMELSKENFVLLRLARKIKKAGDRAGRRENAVSFTVEMDKEEYKLFSTLIKVQEA
;
A
#
# COMPACT_ATOMS: atom_id res chain seq x y z
N MET A 1 25.43 29.91 -12.58
CA MET A 1 24.52 28.75 -12.63
C MET A 1 23.63 28.93 -13.84
N GLU A 2 23.69 28.03 -14.81
CA GLU A 2 22.70 28.00 -15.89
C GLU A 2 21.32 27.76 -15.29
N ARG A 3 20.33 28.54 -15.75
CA ARG A 3 18.94 28.35 -15.33
C ARG A 3 18.40 27.12 -16.04
N MET A 4 18.07 26.10 -15.24
CA MET A 4 17.38 24.89 -15.71
C MET A 4 16.06 25.28 -16.38
N THR A 5 15.81 24.76 -17.57
CA THR A 5 14.58 25.02 -18.32
C THR A 5 13.38 24.30 -17.70
N GLY A 6 12.16 24.79 -17.92
CA GLY A 6 10.95 24.11 -17.44
C GLY A 6 10.83 22.67 -17.93
N LYS A 7 11.30 22.38 -19.16
CA LYS A 7 11.32 21.03 -19.73
C LYS A 7 12.28 20.09 -19.00
N GLU A 8 13.45 20.58 -18.60
CA GLU A 8 14.41 19.81 -17.82
C GLU A 8 13.90 19.55 -16.41
N THR A 9 13.25 20.55 -15.78
CA THR A 9 12.60 20.39 -14.48
C THR A 9 11.55 19.28 -14.51
N VAL A 10 10.67 19.24 -15.51
CA VAL A 10 9.65 18.18 -15.65
C VAL A 10 10.30 16.80 -15.80
N LYS A 11 11.31 16.66 -16.65
CA LYS A 11 12.03 15.38 -16.82
C LYS A 11 12.69 14.91 -15.52
N ASN A 12 13.28 15.82 -14.76
CA ASN A 12 13.89 15.51 -13.47
C ASN A 12 12.83 15.07 -12.46
N MET A 13 11.66 15.71 -12.45
CA MET A 13 10.53 15.31 -11.61
C MET A 13 9.99 13.93 -11.98
N GLU A 14 9.79 13.64 -13.28
CA GLU A 14 9.37 12.32 -13.75
C GLU A 14 10.35 11.21 -13.32
N HIS A 15 11.66 11.50 -13.42
CA HIS A 15 12.69 10.59 -12.95
C HIS A 15 12.62 10.36 -11.44
N LEU A 16 12.49 11.44 -10.66
CA LEU A 16 12.37 11.36 -9.19
C LEU A 16 11.14 10.55 -8.76
N VAL A 17 9.98 10.81 -9.37
CA VAL A 17 8.74 10.08 -9.07
C VAL A 17 8.91 8.58 -9.35
N ARG A 18 9.59 8.21 -10.45
CA ARG A 18 9.89 6.81 -10.76
C ARG A 18 10.78 6.14 -9.70
N LEU A 19 11.77 6.86 -9.16
CA LEU A 19 12.60 6.34 -8.07
C LEU A 19 11.79 6.19 -6.78
N LEU A 20 10.93 7.17 -6.48
CA LEU A 20 10.04 7.11 -5.31
C LEU A 20 9.08 5.91 -5.38
N HIS A 21 8.48 5.63 -6.54
CA HIS A 21 7.64 4.44 -6.71
C HIS A 21 8.40 3.15 -6.35
N LYS A 22 9.65 3.00 -6.80
CA LYS A 22 10.48 1.84 -6.45
C LYS A 22 10.76 1.77 -4.95
N GLU A 23 11.02 2.89 -4.29
CA GLU A 23 11.24 2.93 -2.85
C GLU A 23 9.96 2.61 -2.06
N TRP A 24 8.80 3.10 -2.51
CA TRP A 24 7.52 2.80 -1.87
C TRP A 24 7.07 1.35 -2.06
N GLU A 25 7.60 0.62 -3.04
CA GLU A 25 7.35 -0.82 -3.14
C GLU A 25 8.12 -1.66 -2.09
N ARG A 26 9.12 -1.07 -1.42
CA ARG A 26 9.97 -1.76 -0.43
C ARG A 26 9.42 -1.53 0.97
N SER A 27 9.13 -2.60 1.69
CA SER A 27 8.80 -2.49 3.12
C SER A 27 10.02 -1.99 3.91
N GLY A 28 9.75 -1.18 4.93
CA GLY A 28 10.74 -0.80 5.93
C GLY A 28 11.02 -1.92 6.93
N ARG A 29 11.68 -1.58 8.03
CA ARG A 29 11.88 -2.49 9.17
C ARG A 29 10.52 -2.89 9.75
N THR A 30 10.33 -4.19 10.01
CA THR A 30 9.16 -4.71 10.72
C THR A 30 8.96 -4.00 12.06
N LYS A 31 7.72 -3.55 12.29
CA LYS A 31 7.28 -2.85 13.51
C LYS A 31 6.07 -3.49 14.17
N ALA A 32 5.27 -4.25 13.43
CA ALA A 32 4.12 -4.97 13.93
C ALA A 32 4.02 -6.34 13.27
N GLU A 33 3.37 -7.27 13.96
CA GLU A 33 3.00 -8.59 13.45
C GLU A 33 1.51 -8.75 13.66
N VAL A 34 0.77 -9.05 12.60
CA VAL A 34 -0.69 -9.23 12.64
C VAL A 34 -1.01 -10.66 12.27
N SER A 35 -1.77 -11.34 13.13
CA SER A 35 -2.36 -12.64 12.83
C SER A 35 -3.70 -12.44 12.13
N ILE A 36 -3.88 -13.04 10.96
CA ILE A 36 -5.13 -13.04 10.20
C ILE A 36 -5.64 -14.46 10.10
N ASP A 37 -6.91 -14.69 10.46
CA ASP A 37 -7.53 -16.00 10.31
C ASP A 37 -7.72 -16.38 8.85
N ILE A 38 -7.58 -17.67 8.53
CA ILE A 38 -7.69 -18.15 7.15
C ILE A 38 -9.09 -17.88 6.59
N THR A 39 -10.12 -17.93 7.43
CA THR A 39 -11.51 -17.60 7.07
C THR A 39 -11.65 -16.17 6.58
N ASP A 40 -10.89 -15.24 7.16
CA ASP A 40 -11.03 -13.80 6.93
C ASP A 40 -10.12 -13.31 5.80
N LYS A 41 -9.20 -14.16 5.32
CA LYS A 41 -8.28 -13.88 4.21
C LYS A 41 -8.99 -13.26 3.00
N LYS A 42 -10.15 -13.81 2.63
CA LYS A 42 -10.91 -13.35 1.46
C LYS A 42 -11.49 -11.95 1.71
N GLU A 43 -12.09 -11.73 2.88
CA GLU A 43 -12.69 -10.45 3.25
C GLU A 43 -11.64 -9.34 3.32
N VAL A 44 -10.51 -9.60 4.00
CA VAL A 44 -9.37 -8.66 4.07
C VAL A 44 -8.86 -8.33 2.66
N GLY A 45 -8.75 -9.34 1.79
CA GLY A 45 -8.34 -9.14 0.40
C GLY A 45 -9.29 -8.25 -0.41
N VAL A 46 -10.60 -8.46 -0.26
CA VAL A 46 -11.64 -7.65 -0.93
C VAL A 46 -11.60 -6.20 -0.45
N LYS A 47 -11.47 -5.96 0.86
CA LYS A 47 -11.38 -4.61 1.43
C LYS A 47 -10.16 -3.86 0.94
N LEU A 48 -8.99 -4.51 0.95
CA LEU A 48 -7.76 -3.90 0.42
C LEU A 48 -7.91 -3.54 -1.05
N ALA A 49 -8.50 -4.43 -1.86
CA ALA A 49 -8.73 -4.15 -3.27
C ALA A 49 -9.68 -2.97 -3.47
N ALA A 50 -10.78 -2.90 -2.71
CA ALA A 50 -11.74 -1.80 -2.79
C ALA A 50 -11.10 -0.45 -2.41
N GLU A 51 -10.32 -0.40 -1.33
CA GLU A 51 -9.61 0.83 -0.92
C GLU A 51 -8.61 1.28 -1.98
N ILE A 52 -7.82 0.35 -2.53
CA ILE A 52 -6.85 0.64 -3.60
C ILE A 52 -7.55 1.22 -4.83
N GLN A 53 -8.70 0.66 -5.21
CA GLN A 53 -9.49 1.13 -6.34
C GLN A 53 -10.08 2.52 -6.10
N GLU A 54 -10.61 2.77 -4.89
CA GLU A 54 -11.17 4.07 -4.54
C GLU A 54 -10.09 5.17 -4.55
N ARG A 55 -8.91 4.89 -3.98
CA ARG A 55 -7.78 5.82 -4.03
C ARG A 55 -7.27 6.06 -5.44
N GLN A 56 -7.25 5.03 -6.28
CA GLN A 56 -6.88 5.17 -7.68
C GLN A 56 -7.86 6.08 -8.43
N LYS A 57 -9.15 5.93 -8.18
CA LYS A 57 -10.19 6.79 -8.75
C LYS A 57 -10.06 8.24 -8.28
N GLN A 58 -9.69 8.46 -7.02
CA GLN A 58 -9.40 9.79 -6.48
C GLN A 58 -8.19 10.44 -7.18
N LEU A 59 -7.12 9.68 -7.43
CA LEU A 59 -5.95 10.16 -8.19
C LEU A 59 -6.29 10.54 -9.64
N GLU A 60 -7.25 9.85 -10.25
CA GLU A 60 -7.72 10.12 -11.61
C GLU A 60 -8.72 11.28 -11.68
N THR A 61 -9.25 11.72 -10.54
CA THR A 61 -10.18 12.84 -10.46
C THR A 61 -9.42 14.16 -10.56
N ALA A 62 -9.85 15.04 -11.47
CA ALA A 62 -9.26 16.36 -11.63
C ALA A 62 -9.48 17.22 -10.36
N GLY A 63 -8.46 17.99 -9.97
CA GLY A 63 -8.57 19.00 -8.91
C GLY A 63 -7.71 18.76 -7.67
N MET A 64 -7.03 17.61 -7.57
CA MET A 64 -6.07 17.33 -6.49
C MET A 64 -4.74 18.05 -6.75
N ASP A 65 -4.16 18.66 -5.71
CA ASP A 65 -2.85 19.29 -5.87
C ASP A 65 -1.71 18.25 -5.94
N PHE A 66 -0.51 18.68 -6.35
CA PHE A 66 0.60 17.75 -6.52
C PHE A 66 1.01 17.06 -5.21
N LYS A 67 0.93 17.75 -4.07
CA LYS A 67 1.34 17.19 -2.79
C LYS A 67 0.34 16.11 -2.34
N GLU A 68 -0.95 16.39 -2.45
CA GLU A 68 -2.02 15.44 -2.18
C GLU A 68 -1.90 14.22 -3.10
N CYS A 69 -1.65 14.43 -4.40
CA CYS A 69 -1.40 13.34 -5.35
C CYS A 69 -0.24 12.44 -4.91
N MET A 70 0.86 13.04 -4.44
CA MET A 70 2.04 12.30 -4.00
C MET A 70 1.80 11.52 -2.70
N GLU A 71 1.08 12.10 -1.74
CA GLU A 71 0.70 11.43 -0.50
C GLU A 71 -0.24 10.24 -0.78
N LEU A 72 -1.28 10.47 -1.59
CA LEU A 72 -2.25 9.43 -1.94
C LEU A 72 -1.63 8.31 -2.78
N SER A 73 -0.76 8.66 -3.75
CA SER A 73 0.01 7.69 -4.53
C SER A 73 0.88 6.82 -3.63
N LYS A 74 1.63 7.43 -2.70
CA LYS A 74 2.45 6.70 -1.73
C LYS A 74 1.60 5.73 -0.91
N GLU A 75 0.50 6.19 -0.33
CA GLU A 75 -0.38 5.33 0.47
C GLU A 75 -0.93 4.16 -0.37
N ASN A 76 -1.27 4.40 -1.64
CA ASN A 76 -1.73 3.34 -2.54
C ASN A 76 -0.64 2.29 -2.84
N PHE A 77 0.61 2.72 -3.03
CA PHE A 77 1.75 1.80 -3.15
C PHE A 77 1.99 0.97 -1.88
N VAL A 78 1.82 1.57 -0.71
CA VAL A 78 1.92 0.85 0.58
C VAL A 78 0.80 -0.20 0.71
N LEU A 79 -0.43 0.13 0.31
CA LEU A 79 -1.55 -0.83 0.29
C LEU A 79 -1.31 -1.98 -0.70
N LEU A 80 -0.80 -1.67 -1.89
CA LEU A 80 -0.46 -2.68 -2.91
C LEU A 80 0.60 -3.66 -2.39
N ARG A 81 1.69 -3.18 -1.77
CA ARG A 81 2.71 -4.08 -1.20
C ARG A 81 2.16 -4.89 -0.03
N LEU A 82 1.32 -4.29 0.82
CA LEU A 82 0.64 -4.99 1.92
C LEU A 82 -0.26 -6.12 1.40
N ALA A 83 -1.09 -5.85 0.38
CA ALA A 83 -1.93 -6.85 -0.25
C ALA A 83 -1.11 -8.02 -0.82
N ARG A 84 0.04 -7.74 -1.44
CA ARG A 84 0.99 -8.78 -1.88
C ARG A 84 1.53 -9.62 -0.72
N LYS A 85 1.88 -8.99 0.41
CA LYS A 85 2.38 -9.68 1.61
C LYS A 85 1.31 -10.59 2.22
N ILE A 86 0.10 -10.09 2.40
CA ILE A 86 -1.05 -10.87 2.91
C ILE A 86 -1.34 -12.05 2.00
N LYS A 87 -1.44 -11.83 0.68
CA LYS A 87 -1.66 -12.90 -0.30
C LYS A 87 -0.58 -13.97 -0.18
N LYS A 88 0.71 -13.59 -0.17
CA LYS A 88 1.83 -14.54 -0.06
C LYS A 88 1.85 -15.30 1.28
N ALA A 89 1.50 -14.65 2.38
CA ALA A 89 1.42 -15.30 3.69
C ALA A 89 0.23 -16.28 3.74
N GLY A 90 -0.95 -15.85 3.32
CA GLY A 90 -2.16 -16.67 3.27
C GLY A 90 -2.04 -17.85 2.28
N ASP A 91 -1.38 -17.68 1.14
CA ASP A 91 -1.12 -18.78 0.19
C ASP A 91 -0.13 -19.80 0.75
N ARG A 92 0.84 -19.36 1.56
CA ARG A 92 1.75 -20.27 2.29
C ARG A 92 1.02 -21.04 3.38
N ALA A 93 0.12 -20.38 4.10
CA ALA A 93 -0.67 -20.99 5.16
C ALA A 93 -1.70 -21.98 4.62
N GLY A 94 -2.40 -21.66 3.53
CA GLY A 94 -3.38 -22.56 2.90
C GLY A 94 -2.79 -23.86 2.33
N ARG A 95 -1.46 -23.97 2.20
CA ARG A 95 -0.77 -25.23 1.87
C ARG A 95 -0.54 -26.14 3.08
N ARG A 96 -0.83 -25.66 4.30
CA ARG A 96 -0.70 -26.41 5.54
C ARG A 96 -2.09 -26.86 5.97
N GLU A 97 -2.26 -28.17 6.14
CA GLU A 97 -3.56 -28.81 6.38
C GLU A 97 -4.26 -28.33 7.66
N ASN A 98 -3.51 -27.84 8.65
CA ASN A 98 -4.02 -27.43 9.96
C ASN A 98 -3.77 -25.95 10.29
N ALA A 99 -3.48 -25.09 9.30
CA ALA A 99 -3.32 -23.68 9.59
C ALA A 99 -4.68 -23.04 9.92
N VAL A 100 -4.79 -22.41 11.09
CA VAL A 100 -6.00 -21.66 11.50
C VAL A 100 -5.85 -20.19 11.12
N SER A 101 -4.63 -19.66 11.26
CA SER A 101 -4.27 -18.28 10.95
C SER A 101 -2.90 -18.18 10.30
N PHE A 102 -2.53 -16.97 9.88
CA PHE A 102 -1.20 -16.66 9.38
C PHE A 102 -0.74 -15.27 9.81
N THR A 103 0.55 -15.17 10.13
CA THR A 103 1.18 -13.92 10.54
C THR A 103 1.67 -13.13 9.33
N VAL A 104 1.42 -11.82 9.36
CA VAL A 104 1.96 -10.85 8.42
C VAL A 104 2.76 -9.81 9.20
N GLU A 105 4.06 -9.78 8.95
CA GLU A 105 4.94 -8.71 9.41
C GLU A 105 4.63 -7.42 8.67
N MET A 106 4.50 -6.30 9.38
CA MET A 106 4.19 -4.99 8.82
C MET A 106 5.19 -3.95 9.31
N ASP A 107 5.62 -3.06 8.42
CA ASP A 107 6.28 -1.83 8.84
C ASP A 107 5.28 -0.81 9.40
N LYS A 108 5.79 0.37 9.80
CA LYS A 108 4.97 1.42 10.42
C LYS A 108 3.84 1.91 9.51
N GLU A 109 4.08 2.04 8.21
CA GLU A 109 3.12 2.60 7.26
C GLU A 109 2.05 1.58 6.90
N GLU A 110 2.48 0.34 6.64
CA GLU A 110 1.60 -0.80 6.40
C GLU A 110 0.64 -1.01 7.57
N TYR A 111 1.17 -1.03 8.80
CA TYR A 111 0.36 -1.22 10.00
C TYR A 111 -0.62 -0.06 10.22
N LYS A 112 -0.19 1.18 10.01
CA LYS A 112 -1.07 2.36 10.12
C LYS A 112 -2.28 2.21 9.19
N LEU A 113 -2.04 1.98 7.90
CA LEU A 113 -3.10 1.86 6.89
C LEU A 113 -4.00 0.65 7.15
N PHE A 114 -3.40 -0.51 7.46
CA PHE A 114 -4.16 -1.71 7.81
C PHE A 114 -5.08 -1.48 9.01
N SER A 115 -4.55 -0.88 10.09
CA SER A 115 -5.33 -0.64 11.31
C SER A 115 -6.48 0.32 11.07
N THR A 116 -6.32 1.36 10.24
CA THR A 116 -7.41 2.25 9.86
C THR A 116 -8.49 1.51 9.09
N LEU A 117 -8.11 0.69 8.11
CA LEU A 117 -9.06 -0.08 7.29
C LEU A 117 -9.89 -1.08 8.11
N ILE A 118 -9.28 -1.74 9.09
CA ILE A 118 -9.99 -2.71 9.92
C ILE A 118 -10.81 -2.02 11.01
N LYS A 119 -10.31 -0.92 11.62
CA LYS A 119 -11.05 -0.17 12.65
C LYS A 119 -12.34 0.50 12.15
N VAL A 120 -12.44 0.78 10.86
CA VAL A 120 -13.70 1.31 10.25
C VAL A 120 -14.89 0.35 10.46
N GLN A 121 -14.67 -0.90 10.92
CA GLN A 121 -15.74 -1.84 11.28
C GLN A 121 -16.29 -1.75 12.71
N GLU A 122 -15.62 -1.08 13.66
CA GLU A 122 -16.08 -1.05 15.08
C GLU A 122 -17.01 0.13 15.40
N ALA A 123 -17.63 0.77 14.40
CA ALA A 123 -18.53 1.91 14.56
C ALA A 123 -19.98 1.59 14.17
#